data_AF-A0A2G0YRW1-F1
#
_entry.id   AF-A0A2G0YRW1-F1
#
_cell.length_a   1.000
_cell.length_b   1.000
_cell.length_c   1.000
_cell.angle_alpha   90.00
_cell.angle_beta   90.00
_cell.angle_gamma   90.00
#
_symmetry.space_group_name_H-M   'P 1'
#
loop_
_entity.id
_entity.type
_entity.pdbx_description
1 polymer ?
#
loop_
_entity_poly.entity_id
_entity_poly.type
_entity_poly.pdbx_seq_one_letter_code
_entity_poly.pdbx_strand_id
1 'polypeptide(L)'
;MNIKAIIELDFSKIRDVDQLYEALAEKFGFPDSYGKNADAVIDCLFGLRYPEEGMTKISLDPTEKIIIQTKNVTSAQQKTRETLIFIIEFVNYKCQLKETPSSLLLLLER
;
A
#
# COMPACT_ATOMS: atom_id res chain seq x y z
N MET A 1 -15.49 -0.15 -11.88
CA MET A 1 -14.38 -0.19 -10.91
C MET A 1 -14.46 -1.52 -10.19
N ASN A 2 -13.51 -2.43 -10.38
CA ASN A 2 -13.52 -3.73 -9.72
C ASN A 2 -12.62 -3.68 -8.49
N ILE A 3 -13.19 -3.91 -7.30
CA ILE A 3 -12.44 -3.90 -6.04
C ILE A 3 -12.18 -5.33 -5.65
N LYS A 4 -10.90 -5.74 -5.63
CA LYS A 4 -10.51 -7.10 -5.24
C LYS A 4 -10.62 -7.31 -3.75
N ALA A 5 -10.08 -6.35 -2.99
CA ALA A 5 -10.00 -6.43 -1.54
C ALA A 5 -9.99 -5.04 -0.91
N ILE A 6 -10.36 -5.01 0.36
CA ILE A 6 -10.20 -3.87 1.25
C ILE A 6 -9.20 -4.27 2.31
N ILE A 7 -8.09 -3.54 2.39
CA ILE A 7 -7.04 -3.71 3.39
C ILE A 7 -7.21 -2.63 4.44
N GLU A 8 -7.51 -3.04 5.67
CA GLU A 8 -7.67 -2.13 6.79
C GLU A 8 -6.32 -1.82 7.47
N LEU A 9 -6.05 -0.53 7.70
CA LEU A 9 -4.97 -0.02 8.52
C LEU A 9 -5.55 0.76 9.71
N ASP A 10 -5.30 0.26 10.91
CA ASP A 10 -5.76 0.87 12.17
C ASP A 10 -4.64 1.71 12.80
N PHE A 11 -4.77 3.03 12.69
CA PHE A 11 -3.80 3.99 13.21
C PHE A 11 -3.88 4.22 14.72
N SER A 12 -4.75 3.49 15.44
CA SER A 12 -4.60 3.34 16.89
C SER A 12 -3.41 2.42 17.25
N LYS A 13 -2.98 1.57 16.31
CA LYS A 13 -1.89 0.60 16.46
C LYS A 13 -0.61 1.00 15.73
N ILE A 14 -0.72 1.86 14.71
CA ILE A 14 0.40 2.34 13.89
C ILE A 14 0.79 3.75 14.35
N ARG A 15 1.91 3.87 15.06
CA ARG A 15 2.34 5.11 15.73
C ARG A 15 3.40 5.87 14.96
N ASP A 16 4.23 5.16 14.20
CA ASP A 16 5.35 5.69 13.43
C ASP A 16 5.44 5.05 12.05
N VAL A 17 6.42 5.50 11.27
CA VAL A 17 6.63 5.09 9.88
C VAL A 17 7.11 3.63 9.79
N ASP A 18 7.90 3.16 10.76
CA ASP A 18 8.41 1.79 10.74
C ASP A 18 7.26 0.79 10.94
N GLN A 19 6.37 1.08 11.90
CA GLN A 19 5.14 0.31 12.11
C GLN A 19 4.20 0.37 10.90
N LEU A 20 4.18 1.46 10.14
CA LEU A 20 3.43 1.54 8.90
C LEU A 20 3.99 0.57 7.85
N TYR A 21 5.31 0.52 7.69
CA TYR A 21 5.95 -0.41 6.75
C TYR A 21 5.72 -1.86 7.13
N GLU A 22 5.78 -2.18 8.42
CA GLU A 22 5.48 -3.52 8.93
C GLU A 22 4.02 -3.90 8.70
N ALA A 23 3.08 -2.99 9.00
CA ALA A 23 1.66 -3.23 8.76
C ALA A 23 1.35 -3.47 7.27
N LEU A 24 1.96 -2.69 6.37
CA LEU A 24 1.84 -2.91 4.92
C LEU A 24 2.45 -4.26 4.52
N ALA A 25 3.64 -4.59 5.01
CA ALA A 25 4.30 -5.87 4.72
C ALA A 25 3.48 -7.07 5.17
N GLU A 26 2.90 -7.02 6.37
CA GLU A 26 2.03 -8.07 6.91
C GLU A 26 0.75 -8.22 6.06
N LYS A 27 0.07 -7.11 5.77
CA LYS A 27 -1.23 -7.13 5.08
C LYS A 27 -1.14 -7.52 3.61
N PHE A 28 -0.07 -7.12 2.92
CA PHE A 28 0.14 -7.42 1.51
C PHE A 28 1.03 -8.66 1.28
N GLY A 29 1.65 -9.17 2.35
CA GLY A 29 2.52 -10.34 2.31
C GLY A 29 3.81 -10.07 1.52
N PHE A 30 4.58 -9.05 1.90
CA PHE A 30 5.89 -8.79 1.31
C PHE A 30 6.90 -9.89 1.66
N PRO A 31 8.00 -10.04 0.89
CA PRO A 31 9.11 -10.92 1.24
C PRO A 31 9.78 -10.51 2.55
N ASP A 32 10.22 -11.49 3.35
CA ASP A 32 10.90 -11.22 4.63
C ASP A 32 12.19 -10.38 4.47
N SER A 33 12.80 -10.42 3.29
CA SER A 33 14.05 -9.73 2.95
C SER A 33 13.85 -8.34 2.32
N TYR A 34 12.63 -7.77 2.30
CA TYR A 34 12.42 -6.44 1.72
C TYR A 34 13.18 -5.35 2.49
N GLY A 35 13.57 -4.27 1.81
CA GLY A 35 14.48 -3.24 2.35
C GLY A 35 13.95 -2.35 3.48
N LYS A 36 12.72 -2.57 3.98
CA LYS A 36 12.10 -1.82 5.10
C LYS A 36 12.20 -0.30 5.01
N ASN A 37 12.04 0.25 3.81
CA ASN A 37 12.05 1.68 3.53
C ASN A 37 10.97 2.03 2.49
N ALA A 38 10.73 3.32 2.27
CA ALA A 38 9.66 3.79 1.38
C ALA A 38 9.80 3.22 -0.05
N ASP A 39 11.02 3.23 -0.61
CA ASP A 39 11.27 2.72 -1.97
C ASP A 39 10.97 1.23 -2.06
N ALA A 40 11.41 0.43 -1.08
CA ALA A 40 11.13 -1.00 -1.02
C ALA A 40 9.63 -1.30 -0.89
N VAL A 41 8.89 -0.50 -0.11
CA VAL A 41 7.44 -0.64 0.03
C VAL A 41 6.73 -0.30 -1.28
N ILE A 42 7.14 0.78 -1.94
CA ILE A 42 6.62 1.20 -3.25
C ILE A 42 6.86 0.11 -4.29
N ASP A 43 8.06 -0.47 -4.32
CA ASP A 43 8.39 -1.56 -5.25
C ASP A 43 7.54 -2.81 -4.98
N CYS A 44 7.34 -3.17 -3.71
CA CYS A 44 6.47 -4.29 -3.36
C CYS A 44 5.03 -4.04 -3.83
N LEU A 45 4.46 -2.88 -3.50
CA LEU A 45 3.08 -2.54 -3.88
C LEU A 45 2.89 -2.35 -5.39
N PHE A 46 3.92 -1.90 -6.10
CA PHE A 46 3.90 -1.85 -7.55
C PHE A 46 3.85 -3.26 -8.17
N GLY A 47 4.51 -4.22 -7.52
CA GLY A 47 4.47 -5.66 -7.85
C GLY A 47 3.09 -6.32 -7.77
N LEU A 48 2.05 -5.65 -7.24
CA LEU A 48 0.67 -6.15 -7.27
C LEU A 48 0.19 -6.54 -8.69
N ARG A 49 0.73 -5.90 -9.73
CA ARG A 49 0.41 -6.17 -11.14
C ARG A 49 1.33 -7.21 -11.81
N TYR A 50 2.36 -7.66 -11.09
CA TYR A 50 3.44 -8.51 -11.60
C TYR A 50 3.63 -9.71 -10.65
N PRO A 51 2.63 -10.61 -10.55
CA PRO A 51 2.67 -11.75 -9.63
C PRO A 51 3.91 -12.64 -9.81
N GLU A 52 4.46 -12.69 -11.01
CA GLU A 52 5.68 -13.42 -11.35
C GLU A 52 6.93 -12.94 -10.59
N GLU A 53 6.95 -11.70 -10.11
CA GLU A 53 8.06 -11.14 -9.34
C GLU A 53 8.03 -11.56 -7.86
N GLY A 54 6.91 -12.11 -7.38
CA GLY A 54 6.80 -12.62 -6.00
C GLY A 54 6.91 -11.54 -4.91
N MET A 55 6.69 -10.27 -5.26
CA MET A 55 6.88 -9.13 -4.36
C MET A 55 5.74 -8.93 -3.35
N THR A 56 4.59 -9.57 -3.58
CA THR A 56 3.43 -9.57 -2.69
C THR A 56 2.73 -10.92 -2.78
N LYS A 57 1.96 -11.30 -1.75
CA LYS A 57 1.09 -12.49 -1.80
C LYS A 57 -0.26 -12.21 -2.47
N ILE A 58 -0.58 -10.95 -2.71
CA ILE A 58 -1.81 -10.50 -3.35
C ILE A 58 -1.46 -10.06 -4.78
N SER A 59 -2.18 -10.56 -5.77
CA SER A 59 -2.07 -10.07 -7.15
C SER A 59 -3.35 -9.40 -7.59
N LEU A 60 -3.25 -8.50 -8.55
CA LEU A 60 -4.40 -7.82 -9.14
C LEU A 60 -4.47 -8.06 -10.65
N ASP A 61 -5.65 -8.42 -11.13
CA ASP A 61 -5.97 -8.41 -12.55
C ASP A 61 -5.95 -6.98 -13.11
N PRO A 62 -5.84 -6.77 -14.44
CA PRO A 62 -5.63 -5.44 -15.03
C PRO A 62 -6.65 -4.35 -14.63
N THR A 63 -7.88 -4.74 -14.28
CA THR A 63 -8.96 -3.82 -13.92
C THR A 63 -9.27 -3.76 -12.42
N GLU A 64 -8.65 -4.65 -11.64
CA GLU A 64 -8.84 -4.74 -10.20
C GLU A 64 -8.06 -3.67 -9.45
N LYS A 65 -8.59 -3.27 -8.30
CA LYS A 65 -7.96 -2.32 -7.38
C LYS A 65 -8.08 -2.82 -5.95
N ILE A 66 -7.17 -2.36 -5.09
CA ILE A 66 -7.25 -2.52 -3.64
C ILE A 66 -7.63 -1.18 -3.03
N ILE A 67 -8.54 -1.22 -2.07
CA ILE A 67 -8.81 -0.09 -1.19
C ILE A 67 -7.96 -0.26 0.07
N ILE A 68 -7.15 0.74 0.39
CA ILE A 68 -6.55 0.89 1.72
C ILE A 68 -7.51 1.75 2.54
N GLN A 69 -8.20 1.10 3.47
CA GLN A 69 -9.15 1.75 4.38
C GLN A 69 -8.43 2.06 5.69
N THR A 70 -8.39 3.34 6.05
CA THR A 70 -7.73 3.80 7.27
C THR A 70 -8.75 4.05 8.37
N LYS A 71 -8.47 3.58 9.59
CA LYS A 71 -9.24 3.86 10.81
C LYS A 71 -8.39 4.70 11.76
N ASN A 72 -9.00 5.67 12.44
CA ASN A 72 -8.31 6.55 13.40
C ASN A 72 -7.08 7.27 12.81
N VAL A 73 -7.04 7.55 11.50
CA VAL A 73 -5.83 8.08 10.84
C VAL A 73 -5.33 9.39 11.47
N THR A 74 -6.24 10.17 12.06
CA THR A 74 -5.93 11.43 12.76
C THR A 74 -5.11 11.24 14.04
N SER A 75 -5.11 10.05 14.67
CA SER A 75 -4.29 9.77 15.86
C SER A 75 -2.81 9.53 15.53
N ALA A 76 -2.48 9.28 14.27
CA ALA A 76 -1.12 9.05 13.82
C ALA A 76 -0.27 10.32 13.80
N GLN A 77 1.05 10.16 13.86
CA GLN A 77 1.97 11.27 13.59
C GLN A 77 1.78 11.78 12.15
N GLN A 78 1.96 13.09 11.97
CA GLN A 78 1.84 13.73 10.66
C GLN A 78 2.74 13.05 9.61
N LYS A 79 4.00 12.79 9.97
CA LYS A 79 4.96 12.09 9.11
C LYS A 79 4.42 10.74 8.64
N THR A 80 3.85 9.92 9.53
CA THR A 80 3.28 8.62 9.17
C THR A 80 2.13 8.74 8.17
N ARG A 81 1.24 9.72 8.36
CA ARG A 81 0.14 9.99 7.41
C ARG A 81 0.66 10.40 6.04
N GLU A 82 1.59 11.35 6.02
CA GLU A 82 2.22 11.85 4.79
C GLU A 82 2.97 10.73 4.06
N THR A 83 3.67 9.86 4.80
CA THR A 83 4.34 8.70 4.22
C THR A 83 3.34 7.72 3.57
N LEU A 84 2.19 7.43 4.19
CA LEU A 84 1.17 6.58 3.55
C LEU A 84 0.66 7.22 2.25
N ILE A 85 0.33 8.51 2.28
CA ILE A 85 -0.17 9.23 1.09
C ILE A 85 0.89 9.20 -0.02
N PHE A 86 2.14 9.50 0.32
CA PHE A 86 3.27 9.49 -0.61
C PHE A 86 3.45 8.12 -1.28
N ILE A 87 3.43 7.03 -0.50
CA ILE A 87 3.56 5.67 -1.04
C ILE A 87 2.44 5.37 -2.04
N ILE A 88 1.18 5.66 -1.67
CA ILE A 88 0.02 5.37 -2.54
C ILE A 88 0.09 6.20 -3.82
N GLU A 89 0.41 7.49 -3.71
CA GLU A 89 0.57 8.39 -4.85
C GLU A 89 1.66 7.87 -5.79
N PHE A 90 2.83 7.50 -5.26
CA PHE A 90 3.96 7.09 -6.08
C PHE A 90 3.77 5.73 -6.74
N VAL A 91 3.12 4.77 -6.07
CA VAL A 91 2.71 3.50 -6.69
C VAL A 91 1.77 3.76 -7.87
N ASN A 92 0.76 4.61 -7.68
CA ASN A 92 -0.19 4.95 -8.72
C ASN A 92 0.46 5.75 -9.86
N TYR A 93 1.43 6.61 -9.56
CA TYR A 93 2.24 7.30 -10.55
C TYR A 93 3.06 6.31 -11.40
N LYS A 94 3.71 5.30 -10.78
CA LYS A 94 4.40 4.23 -11.52
C LYS A 94 3.44 3.46 -12.43
N CYS A 95 2.19 3.20 -11.99
CA CYS A 95 1.18 2.58 -12.84
C CYS A 95 0.88 3.43 -14.08
N GLN A 96 0.72 4.74 -13.92
CA GLN A 96 0.48 5.67 -15.04
C GLN A 96 1.65 5.69 -16.04
N LEU A 97 2.90 5.68 -15.55
CA LEU A 97 4.10 5.59 -16.41
C LEU A 97 4.15 4.29 -17.24
N LYS A 98 3.49 3.23 -16.79
CA LYS A 98 3.33 1.97 -17.52
C LYS A 98 2.00 1.88 -18.30
N GLU A 99 1.25 2.98 -18.37
CA GLU A 99 -0.07 3.02 -19.02
C GLU A 99 -1.08 2.00 -18.43
N THR A 100 -0.92 1.68 -17.14
CA THR A 100 -1.81 0.77 -16.41
C THR A 100 -2.72 1.52 -15.44
N PRO A 101 -3.93 0.99 -15.13
CA PRO A 101 -4.80 1.62 -14.15
C PRO A 101 -4.19 1.60 -12.74
N SER A 102 -4.38 2.69 -11.99
CA SER A 102 -4.04 2.80 -10.57
C SER A 102 -4.48 1.57 -9.77
N SER A 103 -3.55 0.98 -9.03
CA SER A 103 -3.76 -0.24 -8.23
C SER A 103 -4.35 0.05 -6.87
N LEU A 104 -4.07 1.22 -6.29
CA LEU A 104 -4.43 1.57 -4.91
C LEU A 104 -5.42 2.74 -4.85
N LEU A 105 -6.40 2.63 -3.97
CA LEU A 105 -7.32 3.69 -3.59
C LEU A 105 -7.20 3.91 -2.08
N LEU A 106 -7.18 5.16 -1.63
CA LEU A 106 -7.16 5.50 -0.20
C LEU A 106 -8.57 5.88 0.25
N LEU A 107 -9.10 5.15 1.24
CA LEU A 107 -10.35 5.46 1.92
C LEU A 107 -10.05 5.94 3.34
N LEU A 108 -10.48 7.16 3.65
CA LEU A 108 -10.30 7.78 4.96
C LEU A 108 -11.59 7.65 5.77
N GLU A 109 -11.54 6.87 6.86
CA GLU A 109 -12.64 6.79 7.83
C GLU A 109 -12.23 7.42 9.16
N ARG A 110 -13.24 7.90 9.89
CA ARG A 110 -13.08 8.46 11.23
C ARG A 110 -13.00 7.34 12.26
#